data_AF-A0A226EG09-F1
#
_entry.id   AF-A0A226EG09-F1
#
_cell.length_a   1.000
_cell.length_b   1.000
_cell.length_c   1.000
_cell.angle_alpha   90.00
_cell.angle_beta   90.00
_cell.angle_gamma   90.00
#
_symmetry.space_group_name_H-M   'P 1'
#
loop_
_entity.id
_entity.type
_entity.pdbx_description
1 polymer ?
#
loop_
_entity_poly.entity_id
_entity_poly.type
_entity_poly.pdbx_seq_one_letter_code
_entity_poly.pdbx_strand_id
1 'polypeptide(L)'
;MCCLIFSRRGLAYFGVFVQLLVALMIIPVITLLVAYTAGTSRDGSGRHLSSPEMAFVVIYCLGLCLLAGIIFAGIRTDSLQSLYISIASLMILQLFAGVITILSWKPDTFFTDEKEVLIRVTCLTLNIISTITYLCILICYTSHLKNKLRAEYEAEEEDFYYHQSQQ
;
A
#
# COMPACT_ATOMS: atom_id res chain seq x y z
N MET A 1 -4.28 -33.51 -12.03
CA MET A 1 -5.38 -32.59 -12.42
C MET A 1 -5.32 -31.23 -11.72
N CYS A 2 -4.14 -30.68 -11.33
CA CYS A 2 -4.07 -29.34 -10.69
C CYS A 2 -2.85 -28.45 -11.02
N CYS A 3 -1.84 -28.86 -11.80
CA CYS A 3 -0.52 -28.20 -11.71
C CYS A 3 0.01 -27.42 -12.93
N LEU A 4 -0.72 -27.22 -14.03
CA LEU A 4 -0.08 -26.63 -15.24
C LEU A 4 -0.88 -25.53 -15.94
N ILE A 5 -1.55 -24.68 -15.17
CA ILE A 5 -2.06 -23.40 -15.69
C ILE A 5 -1.59 -22.25 -14.78
N PHE A 6 -0.30 -22.23 -14.46
CA PHE A 6 0.38 -20.95 -14.24
C PHE A 6 0.59 -20.34 -15.63
N SER A 7 -0.47 -19.74 -16.18
CA SER A 7 -0.37 -18.92 -17.39
C SER A 7 0.77 -17.91 -17.19
N ARG A 8 1.56 -17.62 -18.23
CA ARG A 8 2.60 -16.56 -18.20
C ARG A 8 2.08 -15.25 -17.59
N ARG A 9 0.77 -14.98 -17.74
CA ARG A 9 0.07 -13.86 -17.09
C ARG A 9 -0.02 -14.02 -15.57
N GLY A 10 -0.37 -15.19 -15.06
CA GLY A 10 -0.44 -15.48 -13.61
C GLY A 10 0.89 -15.33 -12.90
N LEU A 11 2.01 -15.67 -13.56
CA LEU A 11 3.36 -15.50 -13.00
C LEU A 11 3.80 -14.02 -13.00
N ALA A 12 3.38 -13.24 -14.00
CA ALA A 12 3.56 -11.79 -14.02
C ALA A 12 2.71 -11.08 -12.96
N TYR A 13 1.43 -11.48 -12.80
CA TYR A 13 0.56 -10.95 -11.74
C TYR A 13 1.06 -11.34 -10.34
N PHE A 14 1.60 -12.55 -10.17
CA PHE A 14 2.23 -12.97 -8.93
C PHE A 14 3.51 -12.17 -8.64
N GLY A 15 4.34 -11.90 -9.66
CA GLY A 15 5.51 -11.02 -9.52
C GLY A 15 5.13 -9.61 -9.09
N VAL A 16 4.14 -9.00 -9.76
CA VAL A 16 3.61 -7.68 -9.41
C VAL A 16 2.97 -7.69 -8.02
N PHE A 17 2.27 -8.76 -7.65
CA PHE A 17 1.71 -8.93 -6.30
C PHE A 17 2.79 -9.02 -5.23
N VAL A 18 3.82 -9.84 -5.42
CA VAL A 18 4.94 -9.96 -4.48
C VAL A 18 5.69 -8.64 -4.38
N GLN A 19 5.87 -7.92 -5.49
CA GLN A 19 6.54 -6.63 -5.50
C GLN A 19 5.69 -5.54 -4.80
N LEU A 20 4.38 -5.53 -5.03
CA LEU A 20 3.41 -4.72 -4.27
C LEU A 20 3.46 -5.07 -2.79
N LEU A 21 3.48 -6.36 -2.43
CA LEU A 21 3.44 -6.82 -1.05
C LEU A 21 4.74 -6.51 -0.31
N VAL A 22 5.89 -6.76 -0.93
CA VAL A 22 7.21 -6.36 -0.41
C VAL A 22 7.27 -4.85 -0.22
N ALA A 23 6.88 -4.09 -1.23
CA ALA A 23 7.15 -2.67 -1.22
C ALA A 23 6.07 -1.87 -0.42
N LEU A 24 4.81 -2.34 -0.34
CA LEU A 24 3.73 -1.77 0.50
C LEU A 24 3.77 -2.25 1.95
N MET A 25 4.29 -3.44 2.26
CA MET A 25 4.40 -3.89 3.65
C MET A 25 5.79 -3.71 4.22
N ILE A 26 6.84 -4.19 3.56
CA ILE A 26 8.16 -4.29 4.20
C ILE A 26 8.72 -2.89 4.43
N ILE A 27 8.63 -1.98 3.46
CA ILE A 27 9.18 -0.63 3.61
C ILE A 27 8.43 0.15 4.71
N PRO A 28 7.08 0.27 4.71
CA PRO A 28 6.36 1.02 5.73
C PRO A 28 6.43 0.38 7.11
N VAL A 29 6.41 -0.95 7.20
CA VAL A 29 6.51 -1.65 8.49
C VAL A 29 7.91 -1.51 9.07
N ILE A 30 8.97 -1.67 8.27
CA ILE A 30 10.35 -1.46 8.75
C ILE A 30 10.55 0.00 9.17
N THR A 31 10.12 0.97 8.36
CA THR A 31 10.27 2.39 8.74
C THR A 31 9.50 2.72 10.00
N LEU A 32 8.30 2.16 10.17
CA LEU A 32 7.51 2.34 11.39
C LEU A 32 8.17 1.67 12.59
N LEU A 33 8.61 0.41 12.45
CA LEU A 33 9.29 -0.34 13.51
C LEU A 33 10.57 0.38 13.94
N VAL A 34 11.41 0.80 12.98
CA VAL A 34 12.63 1.58 13.22
C VAL A 34 12.29 2.91 13.89
N ALA A 35 11.23 3.62 13.49
CA ALA A 35 10.84 4.87 14.15
C ALA A 35 10.47 4.67 15.63
N TYR A 36 9.84 3.55 15.98
CA TYR A 36 9.47 3.25 17.37
C TYR A 36 10.60 2.60 18.18
N THR A 37 11.47 1.80 17.57
CA THR A 37 12.61 1.14 18.23
C THR A 37 13.89 1.98 18.20
N ALA A 38 13.96 3.04 17.37
CA ALA A 38 15.03 4.03 17.39
C ALA A 38 14.94 4.80 18.71
N GLY A 39 15.80 4.37 19.62
CA GLY A 39 15.91 4.82 20.99
C GLY A 39 16.81 3.86 21.75
N THR A 40 17.98 4.30 22.21
CA THR A 40 18.69 3.55 23.25
C THR A 40 17.97 3.79 24.57
N SER A 41 17.54 2.73 25.27
CA SER A 41 17.27 2.86 26.70
C SER A 41 18.53 3.45 27.36
N ARG A 42 18.36 4.19 28.47
CA ARG A 42 19.49 4.72 29.26
C ARG A 42 20.56 3.67 29.62
N ASP A 43 20.21 2.38 29.52
CA ASP A 43 21.05 1.22 29.83
C ASP A 43 21.64 0.49 28.60
N GLY A 44 21.51 1.04 27.39
CA GLY A 44 22.05 0.44 26.16
C GLY A 44 21.27 -0.78 25.64
N SER A 45 20.22 -1.20 26.33
CA SER A 45 19.19 -2.10 25.79
C SER A 45 18.28 -1.32 24.84
N GLY A 46 17.90 -1.91 23.70
CA GLY A 46 16.96 -1.26 22.78
C GLY A 46 15.66 -0.87 23.48
N ARG A 47 15.04 0.24 23.07
CA ARG A 47 13.77 0.69 23.64
C ARG A 47 12.69 -0.37 23.43
N HIS A 48 12.14 -0.91 24.51
CA HIS A 48 10.97 -1.78 24.45
C HIS A 48 9.74 -0.97 24.01
N LEU A 49 9.05 -1.49 22.99
CA LEU A 49 7.76 -0.95 22.54
C LEU A 49 6.75 -1.08 23.68
N SER A 50 6.05 0.01 23.98
CA SER A 50 4.92 -0.05 24.90
C SER A 50 3.78 -0.88 24.29
N SER A 51 2.96 -1.50 25.13
CA SER A 51 1.78 -2.27 24.71
C SER A 51 0.92 -1.57 23.62
N PRO A 52 0.57 -0.26 23.74
CA PRO A 52 -0.20 0.42 22.70
C PRO A 52 0.57 0.65 21.39
N GLU A 53 1.88 0.89 21.44
CA GLU A 53 2.72 1.03 20.23
C GLU A 53 2.78 -0.29 19.46
N MET A 54 2.93 -1.43 20.17
CA MET A 54 2.87 -2.75 19.54
C MET A 54 1.50 -3.06 18.95
N ALA A 55 0.41 -2.76 19.66
CA ALA A 55 -0.94 -2.96 19.14
C ALA A 55 -1.17 -2.16 17.85
N PHE A 56 -0.69 -0.91 17.79
CA PHE A 56 -0.75 -0.10 16.59
C PHE A 56 0.04 -0.70 15.43
N VAL A 57 1.30 -1.12 15.64
CA VAL A 57 2.12 -1.76 14.60
C VAL A 57 1.42 -3.01 14.05
N VAL A 58 0.87 -3.86 14.92
CA VAL A 58 0.15 -5.07 14.50
C VAL A 58 -1.10 -4.73 13.68
N ILE A 59 -1.92 -3.78 14.13
CA ILE A 59 -3.12 -3.34 13.41
C ILE A 59 -2.75 -2.74 12.06
N TYR A 60 -1.69 -1.94 12.00
CA TYR A 60 -1.19 -1.33 10.77
C TYR A 60 -0.70 -2.40 9.77
N CYS A 61 0.08 -3.39 10.23
CA CYS A 61 0.49 -4.53 9.41
C CYS A 61 -0.70 -5.31 8.84
N LEU A 62 -1.70 -5.62 9.68
CA LEU A 62 -2.91 -6.31 9.25
C LEU A 62 -3.71 -5.48 8.23
N GLY A 63 -3.80 -4.17 8.44
CA GLY A 63 -4.41 -3.24 7.49
C GLY A 63 -3.72 -3.25 6.13
N LEU A 64 -2.39 -3.24 6.11
CA LEU A 64 -1.61 -3.33 4.86
C LEU A 64 -1.74 -4.70 4.18
N CYS A 65 -1.78 -5.81 4.93
CA CYS A 65 -2.05 -7.15 4.39
C CYS A 65 -3.40 -7.19 3.66
N LEU A 66 -4.45 -6.70 4.33
CA LEU A 66 -5.80 -6.67 3.76
C LEU A 66 -5.84 -5.79 2.52
N LEU A 67 -5.22 -4.62 2.56
CA LEU A 67 -5.16 -3.70 1.45
C LEU A 67 -4.44 -4.30 0.23
N ALA A 68 -3.30 -4.97 0.44
CA ALA A 68 -2.60 -5.68 -0.62
C ALA A 68 -3.48 -6.78 -1.26
N GLY A 69 -4.28 -7.47 -0.45
CA GLY A 69 -5.26 -8.45 -0.92
C GLY A 69 -6.37 -7.82 -1.78
N ILE A 70 -6.91 -6.67 -1.36
CA ILE A 70 -7.95 -5.95 -2.11
C ILE A 70 -7.39 -5.43 -3.43
N ILE A 71 -6.20 -4.83 -3.43
CA ILE A 71 -5.51 -4.36 -4.64
C ILE A 71 -5.33 -5.53 -5.62
N PHE A 72 -4.84 -6.67 -5.13
CA PHE A 72 -4.65 -7.85 -5.96
C PHE A 72 -5.95 -8.38 -6.55
N ALA A 73 -7.02 -8.45 -5.74
CA ALA A 73 -8.32 -8.85 -6.22
C ALA A 73 -8.84 -7.89 -7.30
N GLY A 74 -8.67 -6.58 -7.11
CA GLY A 74 -9.04 -5.56 -8.08
C GLY A 74 -8.28 -5.67 -9.40
N ILE A 75 -6.96 -5.86 -9.35
CA ILE A 75 -6.12 -6.09 -10.54
C ILE A 75 -6.50 -7.39 -11.25
N ARG A 76 -6.75 -8.48 -10.49
CA ARG A 76 -7.09 -9.78 -11.08
C ARG A 76 -8.45 -9.78 -11.76
N THR A 77 -9.41 -9.06 -11.19
CA THR A 77 -10.80 -9.02 -11.68
C THR A 77 -11.06 -7.85 -12.62
N ASP A 78 -10.04 -7.04 -12.94
CA ASP A 78 -10.18 -5.81 -13.73
C ASP A 78 -11.32 -4.91 -13.18
N SER A 79 -11.48 -4.88 -11.84
CA SER A 79 -12.56 -4.15 -11.17
C SER A 79 -12.12 -2.73 -10.78
N LEU A 80 -12.64 -1.73 -11.51
CA LEU A 80 -12.42 -0.32 -11.19
C LEU A 80 -12.86 0.03 -9.76
N GLN A 81 -13.99 -0.51 -9.29
CA GLN A 81 -14.51 -0.24 -7.95
C GLN A 81 -13.55 -0.71 -6.86
N SER A 82 -12.99 -1.92 -7.00
CA SER A 82 -12.01 -2.46 -6.05
C SER A 82 -10.73 -1.61 -6.01
N LEU A 83 -10.28 -1.11 -7.17
CA LEU A 83 -9.13 -0.20 -7.24
C LEU A 83 -9.40 1.16 -6.58
N TYR A 84 -10.58 1.76 -6.78
CA TYR A 84 -10.95 3.00 -6.10
C TYR A 84 -11.04 2.83 -4.57
N ILE A 85 -11.64 1.73 -4.11
CA ILE A 85 -11.68 1.40 -2.69
C ILE A 85 -10.26 1.25 -2.16
N SER A 86 -9.38 0.57 -2.89
CA SER A 86 -7.98 0.40 -2.50
C SER A 86 -7.25 1.75 -2.36
N ILE A 87 -7.45 2.67 -3.31
CA ILE A 87 -6.86 4.02 -3.24
C ILE A 87 -7.37 4.76 -2.00
N ALA A 88 -8.68 4.75 -1.74
CA ALA A 88 -9.26 5.41 -0.58
C ALA A 88 -8.75 4.79 0.74
N SER A 89 -8.74 3.47 0.85
CA SER A 89 -8.25 2.75 2.02
C SER A 89 -6.76 2.99 2.28
N LEU A 90 -5.93 3.06 1.23
CA LEU A 90 -4.51 3.39 1.35
C LEU A 90 -4.33 4.79 1.96
N MET A 91 -5.04 5.79 1.45
CA MET A 91 -4.94 7.17 1.94
C MET A 91 -5.38 7.26 3.41
N ILE A 92 -6.50 6.64 3.77
CA ILE A 92 -7.01 6.66 5.15
C ILE A 92 -6.02 5.99 6.10
N LEU A 93 -5.52 4.81 5.73
CA LEU A 93 -4.58 4.05 6.56
C LEU A 93 -3.28 4.83 6.79
N GLN A 94 -2.75 5.48 5.75
CA GLN A 94 -1.51 6.26 5.85
C GLN A 94 -1.70 7.58 6.61
N LEU A 95 -2.84 8.26 6.41
CA LEU A 95 -3.18 9.46 7.18
C LEU A 95 -3.30 9.13 8.67
N PHE A 96 -4.01 8.05 9.00
CA PHE A 96 -4.14 7.59 10.39
C PHE A 96 -2.78 7.21 10.99
N ALA A 97 -1.95 6.50 10.23
CA ALA A 97 -0.61 6.13 10.68
C ALA A 97 0.31 7.34 10.90
N GLY A 98 0.24 8.34 10.02
CA GLY A 98 0.95 9.60 10.17
C GLY A 98 0.52 10.37 11.42
N VAL A 99 -0.79 10.50 11.65
CA VAL A 99 -1.35 11.16 12.84
C VAL A 99 -0.91 10.44 14.12
N ILE A 100 -1.02 9.10 14.19
CA ILE A 100 -0.56 8.36 15.36
C ILE A 100 0.93 8.53 15.57
N THR A 101 1.75 8.45 14.52
CA THR A 101 3.21 8.63 14.65
C THR A 101 3.56 10.02 15.20
N ILE A 102 2.85 11.07 14.78
CA ILE A 102 3.02 12.44 15.30
C ILE A 102 2.50 12.56 16.73
N LEU A 103 1.34 11.99 17.07
CA LEU A 103 0.79 12.04 18.44
C LEU A 103 1.62 11.22 19.44
N SER A 104 2.22 10.12 18.99
CA SER A 104 3.19 9.34 19.76
C SER A 104 4.53 10.05 19.93
N TRP A 105 4.76 11.16 19.22
CA TRP A 105 5.88 12.06 19.48
C TRP A 105 5.62 12.83 20.77
N LYS A 106 6.00 12.25 21.91
CA LYS A 106 6.05 12.99 23.17
C LYS A 106 7.14 14.06 23.08
N PRO A 107 6.82 15.36 23.30
CA PRO A 107 7.81 16.44 23.32
C PRO A 107 8.63 16.50 24.63
N ASP A 108 8.39 15.60 25.59
CA ASP A 108 8.84 15.77 26.98
C ASP A 108 10.30 15.37 27.30
N THR A 109 11.19 15.28 26.31
CA THR A 109 12.63 15.25 26.60
C THR A 109 13.33 16.27 25.73
N PHE A 110 13.59 17.45 26.31
CA PHE A 110 14.44 18.54 25.80
C PHE A 110 15.90 18.13 25.48
N PHE A 111 16.20 16.83 25.38
CA PHE A 111 17.51 16.23 25.08
C PHE A 111 17.39 14.93 24.27
N THR A 112 16.45 14.85 23.32
CA THR A 112 16.45 13.74 22.35
C THR A 112 17.68 13.87 21.45
N ASP A 113 18.55 12.85 21.46
CA ASP A 113 19.73 12.74 20.61
C ASP A 113 19.35 13.12 19.16
N GLU A 114 20.06 14.10 18.56
CA GLU A 114 19.74 14.63 17.22
C GLU A 114 19.60 13.50 16.17
N LYS A 115 20.32 12.40 16.40
CA LYS A 115 20.26 11.17 15.60
C LYS A 115 18.90 10.48 15.65
N GLU A 116 18.24 10.44 16.81
CA GLU A 116 16.92 9.80 16.95
C GLU A 116 15.83 10.60 16.22
N VAL A 117 15.89 11.93 16.32
CA VAL A 117 14.99 12.82 15.58
C VAL A 117 15.22 12.66 14.08
N LEU A 118 16.48 12.66 13.63
CA LEU A 118 16.82 12.47 12.23
C LEU A 118 16.33 11.13 11.67
N ILE A 119 16.49 10.03 12.42
CA ILE A 119 16.00 8.70 12.01
C ILE A 119 14.48 8.69 11.87
N ARG A 120 13.75 9.26 12.84
CA ARG A 120 12.27 9.29 12.82
C ARG A 120 11.74 10.14 11.67
N VAL A 121 12.30 11.33 11.46
CA VAL A 121 11.94 12.20 10.32
C VAL A 121 12.22 11.49 9.00
N THR A 122 13.40 10.89 8.85
CA THR A 122 13.76 10.12 7.64
C THR A 122 12.78 8.98 7.39
N CYS A 123 12.38 8.23 8.43
CA CYS A 123 11.40 7.16 8.31
C CYS A 123 10.03 7.68 7.86
N LEU A 124 9.57 8.80 8.42
CA LEU A 124 8.31 9.43 8.03
C LEU A 124 8.36 9.89 6.56
N THR A 125 9.46 10.53 6.14
CA THR A 125 9.65 10.98 4.76
C THR A 125 9.66 9.81 3.79
N LEU A 126 10.37 8.72 4.10
CA LEU A 126 10.39 7.52 3.26
C LEU A 126 8.99 6.89 3.14
N ASN A 127 8.22 6.85 4.23
CA ASN A 127 6.86 6.32 4.20
C ASN A 127 5.93 7.19 3.33
N ILE A 128 6.05 8.52 3.40
CA ILE A 128 5.32 9.46 2.54
C ILE A 128 5.66 9.25 1.06
N ILE A 129 6.95 9.21 0.71
CA ILE A 129 7.41 9.01 -0.67
C ILE A 129 6.91 7.67 -1.22
N SER A 130 7.01 6.62 -0.41
CA SER A 130 6.52 5.28 -0.75
C SER A 130 5.02 5.31 -1.03
N THR A 131 4.23 5.93 -0.15
CA THR A 131 2.77 6.10 -0.31
C THR A 131 2.40 6.85 -1.59
N ILE A 132 3.05 7.98 -1.87
CA ILE A 132 2.81 8.76 -3.08
C ILE A 132 3.09 7.93 -4.33
N THR A 133 4.20 7.19 -4.32
CA THR A 133 4.60 6.33 -5.44
C THR A 133 3.53 5.26 -5.71
N TYR A 134 2.97 4.64 -4.68
CA TYR A 134 1.87 3.68 -4.85
C TYR A 134 0.59 4.31 -5.36
N LEU A 135 0.23 5.48 -4.85
CA LEU A 135 -0.95 6.20 -5.34
C LEU A 135 -0.80 6.51 -6.84
N CYS A 136 0.37 6.97 -7.28
CA CYS A 136 0.65 7.19 -8.69
C CYS A 136 0.49 5.90 -9.51
N ILE A 137 1.09 4.78 -9.08
CA ILE A 137 0.98 3.49 -9.78
C ILE A 137 -0.48 3.04 -9.87
N LEU A 138 -1.24 3.09 -8.77
CA LEU A 138 -2.64 2.72 -8.71
C LEU A 138 -3.51 3.61 -9.60
N ILE A 139 -3.27 4.92 -9.62
CA ILE A 139 -4.00 5.87 -10.48
C ILE A 139 -3.69 5.62 -11.96
N CYS A 140 -2.41 5.39 -12.31
CA CYS A 140 -2.01 5.04 -13.67
C CYS A 140 -2.68 3.75 -14.13
N TYR A 141 -2.67 2.71 -13.30
CA TYR A 141 -3.30 1.43 -13.61
C TYR A 141 -4.83 1.57 -13.76
N THR A 142 -5.48 2.29 -12.84
CA THR A 142 -6.93 2.56 -12.90
C THR A 142 -7.30 3.33 -14.16
N SER A 143 -6.49 4.31 -14.56
CA SER A 143 -6.71 5.10 -15.79
C SER A 143 -6.54 4.24 -17.05
N HIS A 144 -5.50 3.39 -17.08
CA HIS A 144 -5.33 2.44 -18.17
C HIS A 144 -6.52 1.48 -18.26
N LEU A 145 -6.96 0.93 -17.13
CA LEU A 145 -8.07 -0.01 -17.10
C LEU A 145 -9.38 0.64 -17.55
N LYS A 146 -9.62 1.88 -17.13
CA LYS A 146 -10.77 2.68 -17.58
C LYS A 146 -10.77 2.88 -19.09
N ASN A 147 -9.61 3.20 -19.68
CA ASN A 147 -9.49 3.37 -21.13
C ASN A 147 -9.68 2.05 -21.88
N LYS A 148 -9.15 0.95 -21.34
CA LYS A 148 -9.34 -0.40 -21.89
C LYS A 148 -10.82 -0.79 -21.91
N LEU A 149 -11.52 -0.64 -20.78
CA LEU A 149 -12.95 -0.94 -20.67
C LEU A 149 -13.81 -0.05 -21.59
N ARG A 150 -13.43 1.22 -21.75
CA ARG A 150 -14.09 2.11 -22.71
C ARG A 150 -13.91 1.63 -24.15
N ALA A 151 -12.70 1.26 -24.55
CA ALA A 151 -12.42 0.77 -25.89
C ALA A 151 -13.14 -0.56 -26.19
N GLU A 152 -13.24 -1.45 -25.21
CA GLU A 152 -14.00 -2.70 -25.32
C GLU A 152 -15.51 -2.42 -25.51
N TYR A 153 -16.05 -1.45 -24.78
CA TYR A 153 -17.46 -1.03 -24.94
C TYR A 153 -17.74 -0.39 -26.31
N GLU A 154 -16.85 0.50 -26.78
CA GLU A 154 -16.98 1.13 -28.11
C GLU A 154 -16.91 0.09 -29.24
N ALA A 155 -16.07 -0.93 -29.11
CA ALA A 155 -15.98 -2.03 -30.09
C ALA A 155 -17.24 -2.91 -30.11
N GLU A 156 -17.82 -3.22 -28.95
CA GLU A 156 -19.08 -3.99 -28.87
C GLU A 156 -20.27 -3.20 -29.45
N GLU A 157 -20.28 -1.88 -29.29
CA GLU A 157 -21.31 -1.00 -29.83
C GLU A 157 -21.26 -0.96 -31.37
N GLU A 158 -20.07 -0.86 -31.97
CA GLU A 158 -19.89 -0.91 -33.43
C GLU A 158 -20.34 -2.24 -34.05
N ASP A 159 -20.01 -3.39 -33.43
CA ASP A 159 -20.42 -4.72 -33.89
C ASP A 159 -21.95 -4.88 -33.84
N PHE A 160 -22.60 -4.35 -32.79
CA PHE A 160 -24.06 -4.41 -32.67
C PHE A 160 -24.75 -3.63 -33.79
N TYR A 161 -24.29 -2.42 -34.10
CA TYR A 161 -24.84 -1.62 -35.20
C TYR A 161 -24.58 -2.24 -36.57
N TYR A 162 -23.41 -2.86 -36.76
CA TYR A 162 -23.09 -3.57 -38.01
C TYR A 162 -24.07 -4.73 -38.25
N HIS A 163 -24.32 -5.55 -37.24
CA HIS A 163 -25.27 -6.68 -37.34
C HIS A 163 -26.73 -6.24 -37.50
N GLN A 164 -27.13 -5.11 -36.92
CA GLN A 164 -28.49 -4.58 -37.08
C GLN A 164 -28.75 -4.04 -38.51
N SER A 165 -27.72 -3.52 -39.19
CA SER A 165 -27.83 -2.99 -40.56
C SER A 165 -27.95 -4.05 -41.66
N GLN A 166 -27.70 -5.33 -41.34
CA GLN A 166 -27.80 -6.46 -42.27
C GLN A 166 -29.13 -7.21 -42.20
N GLN A 167 -30.07 -6.79 -41.34
CA GLN A 167 -31.45 -7.30 -41.27
C GLN A 167 -32.43 -6.34 -41.96
#